data_AF-A0AAV0H4S6-F1
#
_entry.id   AF-A0AAV0H4S6-F1
#
_cell.length_a   1.000
_cell.length_b   1.000
_cell.length_c   1.000
_cell.angle_alpha   90.00
_cell.angle_beta   90.00
_cell.angle_gamma   90.00
#
_symmetry.space_group_name_H-M   'P 1'
#
loop_
_entity.id
_entity.type
_entity.pdbx_description
1 polymer ?
#
loop_
_entity_poly.entity_id
_entity_poly.type
_entity_poly.pdbx_seq_one_letter_code
_entity_poly.pdbx_strand_id
1 'polypeptide(L)'
;MMVFSLVLLTYFMVVSGIVEPPGIGSTQDPVSGTVRPIVFMSGRVNGQYIIEGLSSAGFIFVLGGIGIVLLDLALDKNRAKSVKVSYASAGVS
;
A
#
# COMPACT_ATOMS: atom_id res chain seq x y z
N MET A 1 -12.80 15.33 -8.02
CA MET A 1 -12.60 14.12 -7.20
C MET A 1 -12.61 12.83 -8.02
N MET A 2 -13.55 12.62 -8.96
CA MET A 2 -13.58 11.37 -9.76
C MET A 2 -12.27 11.08 -10.52
N VAL A 3 -11.70 12.09 -11.20
CA VAL A 3 -10.40 11.95 -11.88
C VAL A 3 -9.26 11.64 -10.90
N PHE A 4 -9.25 12.28 -9.73
CA PHE A 4 -8.26 12.01 -8.68
C PHE A 4 -8.34 10.57 -8.18
N SER A 5 -9.55 10.06 -7.93
CA SER A 5 -9.77 8.68 -7.52
C SER A 5 -9.33 7.66 -8.58
N LEU A 6 -9.60 7.95 -9.86
CA LEU A 6 -9.13 7.11 -10.98
C LEU A 6 -7.60 7.09 -11.07
N VAL A 7 -6.95 8.25 -10.93
CA VAL A 7 -5.49 8.34 -10.96
C VAL A 7 -4.87 7.60 -9.78
N LEU A 8 -5.42 7.75 -8.57
CA LEU A 8 -4.96 7.03 -7.38
C LEU A 8 -5.11 5.52 -7.53
N LEU A 9 -6.21 5.06 -8.14
CA LEU A 9 -6.42 3.64 -8.45
C LEU A 9 -5.40 3.13 -9.46
N THR A 10 -5.13 3.88 -10.54
CA THR A 10 -4.11 3.49 -11.52
C THR A 10 -2.71 3.47 -10.92
N TYR A 11 -2.39 4.41 -10.02
CA TYR A 11 -1.14 4.42 -9.28
C TYR A 11 -0.98 3.14 -8.45
N PHE A 12 -2.01 2.75 -7.71
CA PHE A 12 -2.00 1.50 -6.95
C PHE A 12 -1.74 0.28 -7.84
N MET A 13 -2.43 0.18 -8.99
CA MET A 13 -2.29 -0.95 -9.90
C MET A 13 -0.90 -1.05 -10.54
N VAL A 14 -0.31 0.09 -10.93
CA VAL A 14 1.02 0.14 -11.55
C VAL A 14 2.11 -0.16 -10.52
N VAL A 15 2.04 0.47 -9.33
CA VAL A 15 3.04 0.28 -8.27
C VAL A 15 2.98 -1.13 -7.67
N SER A 16 1.79 -1.74 -7.61
CA SER A 16 1.65 -3.12 -7.14
C SER A 16 2.25 -4.16 -8.11
N GLY A 17 2.70 -3.76 -9.29
CA GLY A 17 3.43 -4.63 -10.21
C GLY A 17 2.57 -5.75 -10.80
N ILE A 18 1.30 -5.48 -11.16
CA ILE A 18 0.36 -6.47 -11.71
C ILE A 18 0.83 -7.06 -13.06
N VAL A 19 1.84 -6.47 -13.70
CA VAL A 19 2.21 -6.74 -15.09
C VAL A 19 3.10 -7.98 -15.26
N GLU A 20 3.86 -8.43 -14.25
CA GLU A 20 4.91 -9.43 -14.49
C GLU A 20 5.28 -10.50 -13.43
N PRO A 21 4.62 -10.75 -12.27
CA PRO A 21 5.25 -11.62 -11.29
C PRO A 21 4.52 -12.92 -10.93
N PRO A 22 5.26 -13.95 -10.49
CA PRO A 22 4.70 -15.11 -9.81
C PRO A 22 3.92 -14.69 -8.54
N GLY A 23 2.85 -15.44 -8.21
CA GLY A 23 1.92 -15.06 -7.15
C GLY A 23 2.47 -15.14 -5.73
N ILE A 24 3.11 -16.25 -5.37
CA ILE A 24 3.65 -16.53 -4.03
C ILE A 24 4.95 -17.30 -4.17
N GLY A 25 5.96 -16.92 -3.37
CA GLY A 25 7.20 -17.68 -3.25
C GLY A 25 7.08 -18.82 -2.23
N SER A 26 7.87 -19.86 -2.39
CA SER A 26 8.02 -20.91 -1.40
C SER A 26 9.48 -21.31 -1.28
N THR A 27 10.02 -21.36 -0.06
CA THR A 27 11.31 -22.00 0.18
C THR A 27 11.09 -23.36 0.81
N GLN A 28 11.90 -24.32 0.42
CA GLN A 28 11.97 -25.60 1.10
C GLN A 28 13.12 -25.55 2.09
N ASP A 29 12.82 -25.87 3.34
CA ASP A 29 13.85 -26.00 4.36
C ASP A 29 14.74 -27.22 4.06
N PRO A 30 16.07 -27.05 3.90
CA PRO A 30 16.98 -28.13 3.51
C PRO A 30 17.01 -29.32 4.48
N VAL A 31 16.66 -29.10 5.76
CA VAL A 31 16.76 -30.13 6.81
C VAL A 31 15.41 -30.81 7.05
N SER A 32 14.31 -30.04 7.07
CA SER A 32 12.99 -30.57 7.41
C SER A 32 12.12 -30.91 6.20
N GLY A 33 12.54 -30.53 4.99
CA GLY A 33 11.76 -30.70 3.75
C GLY A 33 10.45 -29.91 3.72
N THR A 34 10.16 -29.15 4.77
CA THR A 34 8.91 -28.40 4.93
C THR A 34 8.93 -27.19 4.01
N VAL A 35 7.87 -27.05 3.22
CA VAL A 35 7.66 -25.89 2.34
C VAL A 35 7.12 -24.74 3.19
N ARG A 36 7.88 -23.64 3.27
CA ARG A 36 7.46 -22.41 3.94
C ARG A 36 7.13 -21.34 2.90
N PRO A 37 5.96 -20.69 3.01
CA PRO A 37 5.63 -19.58 2.13
C PRO A 37 6.56 -18.41 2.40
N ILE A 38 7.06 -17.79 1.34
CA ILE A 38 7.84 -16.56 1.39
C ILE A 38 7.04 -15.44 0.73
N VAL A 39 6.94 -14.33 1.45
CA VAL A 39 6.18 -13.15 1.07
C VAL A 39 7.03 -12.11 0.31
N PHE A 40 8.36 -12.16 0.42
CA PHE A 40 9.30 -11.22 -0.19
C PHE A 40 10.39 -11.94 -0.98
N MET A 41 10.70 -11.52 -2.21
CA MET A 41 11.76 -12.15 -2.98
C MET A 41 13.16 -11.79 -2.44
N SER A 42 13.79 -12.71 -1.72
CA SER A 42 15.15 -12.53 -1.23
C SER A 42 16.19 -12.78 -2.34
N GLY A 43 17.14 -11.86 -2.51
CA GLY A 43 18.30 -12.04 -3.39
C GLY A 43 18.15 -11.54 -4.83
N ARG A 44 16.97 -11.02 -5.22
CA ARG A 44 16.76 -10.33 -6.50
C ARG A 44 15.94 -9.06 -6.27
N VAL A 45 16.53 -7.89 -6.54
CA VAL A 45 15.88 -6.59 -6.29
C VAL A 45 14.88 -6.23 -7.39
N ASN A 46 15.08 -6.74 -8.62
CA ASN A 46 14.18 -6.51 -9.75
C ASN A 46 13.04 -7.55 -9.83
N GLY A 47 13.04 -8.56 -8.96
CA GLY A 47 11.97 -9.55 -8.90
C GLY A 47 11.06 -9.22 -7.74
N GLN A 48 9.76 -9.12 -8.02
CA GLN A 48 8.73 -8.83 -7.03
C GLN A 48 7.75 -10.01 -7.01
N TYR A 49 7.20 -10.43 -5.87
CA TYR A 49 5.99 -11.26 -5.90
C TYR A 49 4.72 -10.39 -5.98
N ILE A 50 3.61 -10.90 -6.52
CA ILE A 50 2.34 -10.14 -6.54
C ILE A 50 1.92 -9.76 -5.11
N ILE A 51 2.07 -10.67 -4.14
CA ILE A 51 1.74 -10.40 -2.74
C ILE A 51 2.66 -9.34 -2.11
N GLU A 52 3.91 -9.29 -2.54
CA GLU A 52 4.89 -8.29 -2.13
C GLU A 52 4.52 -6.92 -2.70
N GLY A 53 4.20 -6.85 -3.99
CA GLY A 53 3.77 -5.63 -4.67
C GLY A 53 2.47 -5.07 -4.10
N LEU A 54 1.45 -5.90 -3.92
CA LEU A 54 0.15 -5.48 -3.38
C LEU A 54 0.23 -5.01 -1.92
N SER A 55 0.92 -5.78 -1.07
CA SER A 55 0.99 -5.48 0.37
C SER A 55 1.94 -4.34 0.67
N SER A 56 3.16 -4.40 0.11
CA SER A 56 4.27 -3.53 0.51
C SER A 56 4.32 -2.24 -0.29
N ALA A 57 4.22 -2.32 -1.62
CA ALA A 57 4.31 -1.15 -2.49
C ALA A 57 2.95 -0.48 -2.70
N GLY A 58 1.88 -1.25 -2.88
CA GLY A 58 0.53 -0.74 -3.13
C GLY A 58 -0.13 -0.16 -1.88
N PHE A 59 -0.39 -1.01 -0.88
CA PHE A 59 -1.28 -0.64 0.22
C PHE A 59 -0.69 0.44 1.15
N ILE A 60 0.58 0.31 1.51
CA ILE A 60 1.24 1.25 2.43
C ILE A 60 1.41 2.63 1.78
N PHE A 61 1.77 2.71 0.48
CA PHE A 61 1.92 3.99 -0.20
C PHE A 61 0.59 4.71 -0.41
N VAL A 62 -0.48 3.98 -0.73
CA VAL A 62 -1.81 4.59 -0.85
C VAL A 62 -2.31 5.06 0.51
N LEU A 63 -2.15 4.28 1.58
CA LEU A 63 -2.51 4.71 2.93
C LEU A 63 -1.72 5.95 3.37
N GLY A 64 -0.41 5.98 3.13
CA GLY A 64 0.43 7.14 3.41
C GLY A 64 0.01 8.38 2.62
N GLY A 65 -0.25 8.23 1.31
CA GLY A 65 -0.72 9.31 0.45
C GLY A 65 -2.09 9.84 0.85
N ILE A 66 -3.04 8.96 1.16
CA ILE A 66 -4.36 9.34 1.69
C ILE A 66 -4.18 10.06 3.04
N GLY A 67 -3.28 9.60 3.91
CA GLY A 67 -2.98 10.26 5.18
C GLY A 67 -2.54 11.71 5.02
N ILE A 68 -1.68 12.01 4.03
CA ILE A 68 -1.24 13.38 3.73
C ILE A 68 -2.40 14.24 3.20
N VAL A 69 -3.24 13.68 2.32
CA VAL A 69 -4.44 14.39 1.81
C VAL A 69 -5.43 14.68 2.94
N LEU A 70 -5.60 13.76 3.88
CA LEU A 70 -6.43 13.96 5.07
C LEU A 70 -5.84 15.04 5.99
N LEU A 71 -4.51 15.13 6.11
CA LEU A 71 -3.82 16.18 6.87
C LEU A 71 -4.04 17.57 6.26
N ASP A 72 -3.93 17.70 4.94
CA ASP A 72 -4.23 18.96 4.25
C ASP A 72 -5.68 19.40 4.47
N LEU A 73 -6.63 18.46 4.39
CA LEU A 73 -8.04 18.71 4.66
C LEU A 73 -8.35 19.06 6.12
N ALA A 74 -7.55 18.58 7.08
CA ALA A 74 -7.69 18.88 8.50
C ALA A 74 -7.17 20.28 8.85
N LEU A 75 -6.06 20.69 8.22
CA LEU A 75 -5.41 21.99 8.42
C LEU A 75 -6.17 23.15 7.77
N ASP A 76 -7.08 22.88 6.83
CA ASP A 76 -7.94 23.89 6.22
C ASP A 76 -8.77 24.65 7.27
N LYS A 77 -8.51 25.95 7.42
CA LYS A 77 -9.14 26.82 8.42
C LYS A 77 -10.63 27.04 8.19
N ASN A 78 -11.14 26.85 6.97
CA ASN A 78 -12.55 27.12 6.63
C ASN A 78 -13.51 25.96 6.91
N ARG A 79 -13.04 24.79 7.37
CA ARG A 79 -13.91 23.64 7.63
C ARG A 79 -14.57 23.65 9.01
N ALA A 80 -15.81 23.16 9.05
CA ALA A 80 -16.60 23.01 10.28
C ALA A 80 -15.86 22.16 11.32
N LYS A 81 -15.92 22.59 12.60
CA LYS A 81 -15.23 21.93 13.73
C LYS A 81 -15.53 20.44 13.85
N SER A 82 -16.75 20.00 13.52
CA SER A 82 -17.15 18.58 13.54
C SER A 82 -16.33 17.72 12.57
N VAL A 83 -15.98 18.26 11.39
CA VAL A 83 -15.18 17.55 10.38
C VAL A 83 -13.71 17.45 10.83
N LYS A 84 -13.20 18.48 11.53
CA LYS A 84 -11.85 18.46 12.12
C LYS A 84 -11.71 17.44 13.24
N VAL A 85 -12.75 17.26 14.07
CA VAL A 85 -12.79 16.21 15.11
C VAL A 85 -12.79 14.81 14.48
N SER A 86 -13.46 14.64 13.33
CA SER A 86 -13.39 13.38 12.57
C SER A 86 -11.99 13.09 12.03
N TYR A 87 -11.23 14.11 11.60
CA TYR A 87 -9.82 13.93 11.20
C TYR A 87 -8.91 13.63 12.39
N ALA A 88 -9.15 14.26 13.55
CA ALA A 88 -8.43 13.96 14.78
C ALA A 88 -8.62 12.51 15.23
N SER A 89 -9.82 11.94 15.05
CA SER A 89 -10.09 10.51 15.33
C SER A 89 -9.38 9.55 14.39
N ALA A 90 -9.02 10.01 13.18
CA ALA A 90 -8.17 9.27 12.24
C ALA A 90 -6.66 9.43 12.55
N GLY A 91 -6.29 10.08 13.66
CA GLY A 91 -4.90 10.31 14.07
C GLY A 91 -4.26 11.55 13.43
N VAL A 92 -5.05 12.38 12.76
CA VAL A 92 -4.59 13.57 12.02
C VAL A 92 -5.06 14.82 12.77
N SER A 93 -4.18 15.44 13.55
CA SER A 93 -4.48 16.60 14.41
C SER A 93 -3.57 17.78 14.14
#